data_AF-A0A2G9GV89-F1
#
_entry.id   AF-A0A2G9GV89-F1
#
_cell.length_a   1.000
_cell.length_b   1.000
_cell.length_c   1.000
_cell.angle_alpha   90.00
_cell.angle_beta   90.00
_cell.angle_gamma   90.00
#
_symmetry.space_group_name_H-M   'P 1'
#
loop_
_entity.id
_entity.type
_entity.pdbx_description
1 polymer ?
#
loop_
_entity_poly.entity_id
_entity_poly.type
_entity_poly.pdbx_seq_one_letter_code
_entity_poly.pdbx_strand_id
1 'polypeptide(L)'
;MPICDSSSYSSSSSSSTKIWILHSLAVGVAAAVAIGTHAYLFYRRSGKFRSRVVGIIPARFASSRFEGKPLVHILGKPMIQRTWERAKMAKSLDHVVVATDDDKIAECCRGFGADVVMTSESCRNGTERCNEALQKLGKQYDVVVNIQGDEPLIEPEIIDGIVEALQTAPDAVFSTAVTSLKAEDAFDPNRVKCVVDNNDYAIYFSRGLIPYNK
;
A
#
# COMPACT_ATOMS: atom_id res chain seq x y z
N MET A 1 42.42 3.08 -75.69
CA MET A 1 42.07 4.25 -76.53
C MET A 1 40.61 4.54 -76.25
N PRO A 2 40.23 5.70 -75.67
CA PRO A 2 40.91 7.01 -75.54
C PRO A 2 41.94 6.99 -74.38
N ILE A 3 43.04 7.75 -74.27
CA ILE A 3 43.43 9.18 -74.47
C ILE A 3 43.07 10.09 -73.28
N CYS A 4 44.14 10.47 -72.53
CA CYS A 4 44.50 11.68 -71.76
C CYS A 4 43.43 12.77 -71.48
N ASP A 5 43.41 13.50 -70.35
CA ASP A 5 44.56 14.17 -69.72
C ASP A 5 44.31 14.70 -68.28
N SER A 6 45.41 14.82 -67.50
CA SER A 6 45.79 15.74 -66.39
C SER A 6 44.74 16.25 -65.36
N SER A 7 44.98 16.26 -64.04
CA SER A 7 46.03 17.04 -63.35
C SER A 7 46.17 16.69 -61.83
N SER A 8 47.42 16.54 -61.37
CA SER A 8 48.02 17.06 -60.12
C SER A 8 47.37 16.83 -58.72
N TYR A 9 48.04 16.08 -57.82
CA TYR A 9 48.96 16.60 -56.78
C TYR A 9 49.41 15.46 -55.82
N SER A 10 50.69 15.49 -55.48
CA SER A 10 51.37 14.85 -54.34
C SER A 10 50.68 15.20 -53.00
N SER A 11 50.72 14.47 -51.89
CA SER A 11 51.76 13.67 -51.25
C SER A 11 51.18 13.04 -49.97
N SER A 12 51.71 11.87 -49.57
CA SER A 12 52.02 11.37 -48.19
C SER A 12 51.34 12.02 -46.97
N SER A 13 51.00 11.37 -45.86
CA SER A 13 51.26 10.04 -45.32
C SER A 13 50.57 10.00 -43.94
N SER A 14 49.95 8.88 -43.62
CA SER A 14 49.89 8.21 -42.30
C SER A 14 49.56 9.01 -41.04
N SER A 15 48.46 8.58 -40.39
CA SER A 15 48.36 8.29 -38.95
C SER A 15 47.12 8.92 -38.32
N SER A 16 45.97 8.24 -38.40
CA SER A 16 44.83 8.56 -37.52
C SER A 16 43.91 7.37 -37.26
N THR A 17 44.49 6.21 -36.92
CA THR A 17 43.73 4.98 -36.61
C THR A 17 43.79 4.59 -35.12
N LYS A 18 44.00 5.53 -34.19
CA LYS A 18 44.22 5.18 -32.76
C LYS A 18 43.44 5.97 -31.72
N ILE A 19 42.30 6.60 -32.05
CA ILE A 19 41.54 7.36 -31.04
C ILE A 19 40.03 7.14 -31.21
N TRP A 20 39.50 5.95 -30.93
CA TRP A 20 38.05 5.77 -30.62
C TRP A 20 37.72 4.55 -29.72
N ILE A 21 38.69 3.78 -29.22
CA ILE A 21 38.42 2.63 -28.30
C ILE A 21 38.48 3.04 -26.81
N LEU A 22 38.74 4.31 -26.47
CA LEU A 22 38.98 4.73 -25.08
C LEU A 22 37.86 5.55 -24.41
N HIS A 23 36.63 5.52 -24.93
CA HIS A 23 35.48 6.17 -24.25
C HIS A 23 34.35 5.21 -23.82
N SER A 24 34.53 3.89 -23.95
CA SER A 24 33.48 2.91 -23.60
C SER A 24 33.61 2.34 -22.17
N LEU A 25 34.74 2.51 -21.50
CA LEU A 25 35.00 1.91 -20.18
C LEU A 25 34.66 2.83 -18.99
N ALA A 26 34.74 4.15 -19.16
CA ALA A 26 34.49 5.09 -18.06
C ALA A 26 33.00 5.22 -17.70
N VAL A 27 32.09 5.09 -18.67
CA VAL A 27 30.64 5.18 -18.43
C VAL A 27 30.11 3.93 -17.72
N GLY A 28 30.63 2.74 -18.05
CA GLY A 28 30.20 1.48 -17.44
C GLY A 28 30.56 1.36 -15.96
N VAL A 29 31.75 1.82 -15.56
CA VAL A 29 32.20 1.80 -14.16
C VAL A 29 31.45 2.84 -13.32
N ALA A 30 31.24 4.05 -13.84
CA ALA A 30 30.46 5.08 -13.14
C ALA A 30 28.99 4.67 -12.96
N ALA A 31 28.37 4.05 -13.96
CA ALA A 31 27.02 3.52 -13.86
C ALA A 31 26.93 2.33 -12.89
N ALA A 32 27.88 1.39 -12.91
CA ALA A 32 27.91 0.26 -11.97
C ALA A 32 28.16 0.71 -10.52
N VAL A 33 28.99 1.74 -10.31
CA VAL A 33 29.19 2.35 -8.98
C VAL A 33 27.96 3.15 -8.57
N ALA A 34 27.29 3.88 -9.46
CA ALA A 34 26.04 4.58 -9.15
C ALA A 34 24.88 3.63 -8.84
N ILE A 35 24.75 2.52 -9.57
CA ILE A 35 23.78 1.45 -9.31
C ILE A 35 24.15 0.71 -8.03
N GLY A 36 25.43 0.40 -7.82
CA GLY A 36 25.94 -0.24 -6.62
C GLY A 36 25.83 0.63 -5.38
N THR A 37 26.04 1.95 -5.49
CA THR A 37 25.83 2.91 -4.40
C THR A 37 24.35 3.23 -4.20
N HIS A 38 23.51 3.28 -5.22
CA HIS A 38 22.06 3.32 -5.03
C HIS A 38 21.54 2.06 -4.37
N ALA A 39 21.97 0.88 -4.81
CA ALA A 39 21.60 -0.40 -4.22
C ALA A 39 22.15 -0.54 -2.79
N TYR A 40 23.38 -0.11 -2.53
CA TYR A 40 24.00 -0.10 -1.20
C TYR A 40 23.39 0.95 -0.28
N LEU A 41 23.07 2.15 -0.77
CA LEU A 41 22.35 3.19 -0.02
C LEU A 41 20.88 2.82 0.17
N PHE A 42 20.26 2.06 -0.74
CA PHE A 42 18.94 1.46 -0.60
C PHE A 42 18.96 0.34 0.45
N TYR A 43 19.94 -0.57 0.38
CA TYR A 43 20.17 -1.60 1.41
C TYR A 43 20.52 -1.00 2.77
N ARG A 44 21.28 0.11 2.80
CA ARG A 44 21.65 0.82 4.03
C ARG A 44 20.57 1.77 4.53
N ARG A 45 19.63 2.18 3.67
CA ARG A 45 18.31 2.76 4.03
C ARG A 45 17.28 1.69 4.38
N SER A 46 17.65 0.41 4.42
CA SER A 46 16.94 -0.60 5.20
C SER A 46 17.15 -0.33 6.69
N GLY A 47 16.78 0.88 7.13
CA GLY A 47 16.60 1.18 8.53
C GLY A 47 15.41 0.36 8.98
N LYS A 48 15.64 -0.58 9.92
CA LYS A 48 14.66 -1.44 10.60
C LYS A 48 13.36 -1.62 9.79
N PHE A 49 13.22 -2.76 9.11
CA PHE A 49 11.90 -3.25 8.72
C PHE A 49 10.92 -2.97 9.86
N ARG A 50 9.84 -2.24 9.56
CA ARG A 50 8.79 -1.89 10.51
C ARG A 50 8.17 -3.21 10.99
N SER A 51 8.72 -3.73 12.07
CA SER A 51 8.71 -5.16 12.37
C SER A 51 7.45 -5.62 13.08
N ARG A 52 6.73 -4.69 13.74
CA ARG A 52 5.50 -5.04 14.44
C ARG A 52 4.28 -4.37 13.81
N VAL A 53 3.36 -5.19 13.34
CA VAL A 53 2.14 -4.79 12.65
C VAL A 53 0.93 -5.25 13.46
N VAL A 54 0.01 -4.33 13.72
CA VAL A 54 -1.28 -4.65 14.36
C VAL A 54 -2.43 -4.39 13.40
N GLY A 55 -3.29 -5.39 13.23
CA GLY A 55 -4.61 -5.22 12.64
C GLY A 55 -5.61 -4.79 13.70
N ILE A 56 -6.29 -3.66 13.49
CA ILE A 56 -7.36 -3.19 14.34
C ILE A 56 -8.65 -3.19 13.53
N ILE A 57 -9.66 -3.88 14.03
CA ILE A 57 -10.99 -3.96 13.44
C ILE A 57 -11.93 -3.04 14.23
N PRO A 58 -12.18 -1.79 13.78
CA PRO A 58 -13.13 -0.92 14.46
C PRO A 58 -14.55 -1.41 14.22
N ALA A 59 -15.30 -1.56 15.31
CA ALA A 59 -16.71 -1.90 15.31
C ALA A 59 -17.47 -0.92 16.21
N ARG A 60 -18.67 -0.52 15.77
CA ARG A 60 -19.59 0.30 16.57
C ARG A 60 -20.98 -0.28 16.44
N PHE A 61 -21.77 -0.20 17.51
CA PHE A 61 -23.16 -0.64 17.46
C PHE A 61 -24.03 0.40 16.72
N ALA A 62 -23.87 1.67 17.08
CA ALA A 62 -24.63 2.80 16.53
C ALA A 62 -24.10 3.23 15.15
N SER A 63 -24.48 2.52 14.09
CA SER A 63 -24.25 2.94 12.71
C SER A 63 -25.54 3.50 12.10
N SER A 64 -25.51 4.74 11.63
CA SER A 64 -26.68 5.44 11.10
C SER A 64 -27.33 4.80 9.86
N ARG A 65 -26.57 3.99 9.11
CA ARG A 65 -27.05 3.31 7.89
C ARG A 65 -27.49 1.87 8.15
N PHE A 66 -26.96 1.23 9.18
CA PHE A 66 -27.26 -0.15 9.53
C PHE A 66 -26.88 -0.43 10.98
N GLU A 67 -27.81 -0.23 11.89
CA GLU A 67 -27.62 -0.45 13.32
C GLU A 67 -27.33 -1.93 13.63
N GLY A 68 -26.41 -2.19 14.56
CA GLY A 68 -26.04 -3.56 14.95
C GLY A 68 -25.31 -4.35 13.86
N LYS A 69 -24.90 -3.71 12.75
CA LYS A 69 -24.24 -4.34 11.59
C LYS A 69 -23.17 -5.38 11.94
N PRO A 70 -22.23 -5.13 12.89
CA PRO A 70 -21.19 -6.12 13.23
C PRO A 70 -21.74 -7.47 13.71
N LEU A 71 -22.92 -7.49 14.34
CA LEU A 71 -23.55 -8.68 14.94
C LEU A 71 -24.49 -9.42 13.99
N VAL A 72 -24.74 -8.88 12.81
CA VAL A 72 -25.60 -9.50 11.80
C VAL A 72 -24.98 -10.83 11.37
N HIS A 73 -25.79 -11.88 11.36
CA HIS A 73 -25.32 -13.20 10.98
C HIS A 73 -25.27 -13.35 9.46
N ILE A 74 -24.12 -13.79 8.97
CA ILE A 74 -23.91 -14.20 7.59
C ILE A 74 -23.58 -15.68 7.64
N LEU A 75 -24.44 -16.53 7.06
CA LEU A 75 -24.28 -17.99 7.04
C LEU A 75 -23.88 -18.57 8.42
N GLY A 76 -24.62 -18.19 9.46
CA GLY A 76 -24.44 -18.72 10.83
C GLY A 76 -23.33 -18.10 11.69
N LYS A 77 -22.57 -17.12 11.18
CA LYS A 77 -21.56 -16.38 11.97
C LYS A 77 -21.83 -14.87 11.95
N PRO A 78 -21.63 -14.14 13.05
CA PRO A 78 -21.61 -12.68 13.03
C PRO A 78 -20.65 -12.13 11.97
N MET A 79 -21.02 -11.03 11.31
CA MET A 79 -20.21 -10.37 10.29
C MET A 79 -18.80 -10.07 10.80
N ILE A 80 -18.69 -9.53 12.02
CA ILE A 80 -17.41 -9.19 12.64
C ILE A 80 -16.52 -10.41 12.86
N GLN A 81 -17.09 -11.57 13.17
CA GLN A 81 -16.34 -12.82 13.29
C GLN A 81 -15.69 -13.20 11.97
N ARG A 82 -16.43 -13.07 10.86
CA ARG A 82 -15.88 -13.37 9.52
C ARG A 82 -14.72 -12.44 9.17
N THR A 83 -14.88 -11.14 9.39
CA THR A 83 -13.80 -10.16 9.18
C THR A 83 -12.57 -10.51 10.03
N TRP A 84 -12.75 -10.84 11.30
CA TRP A 84 -11.66 -11.23 12.20
C TRP A 84 -10.96 -12.53 11.77
N GLU A 85 -11.73 -13.56 11.40
CA GLU A 85 -11.18 -14.83 10.90
C GLU A 85 -10.33 -14.61 9.64
N ARG A 86 -10.79 -13.76 8.70
CA ARG A 86 -10.04 -13.39 7.50
C ARG A 86 -8.78 -12.58 7.84
N ALA A 87 -8.89 -11.56 8.67
CA ALA A 87 -7.76 -10.75 9.11
C ALA A 87 -6.66 -11.60 9.75
N LYS A 88 -7.01 -12.57 10.59
CA LYS A 88 -6.05 -13.49 11.23
C LYS A 88 -5.28 -14.40 10.27
N MET A 89 -5.75 -14.55 9.03
CA MET A 89 -5.04 -15.33 8.02
C MET A 89 -3.93 -14.52 7.33
N ALA A 90 -3.90 -13.19 7.51
CA ALA A 90 -2.86 -12.34 6.95
C ALA A 90 -1.51 -12.64 7.62
N LYS A 91 -0.45 -12.79 6.82
CA LYS A 91 0.88 -13.19 7.31
C LYS A 91 1.64 -12.04 7.94
N SER A 92 1.33 -10.82 7.52
CA SER A 92 1.99 -9.59 7.95
C SER A 92 1.57 -9.11 9.33
N LEU A 93 0.44 -9.59 9.88
CA LEU A 93 -0.10 -9.12 11.16
C LEU A 93 0.44 -9.95 12.33
N ASP A 94 1.11 -9.31 13.29
CA ASP A 94 1.55 -9.95 14.53
C ASP A 94 0.41 -10.08 15.56
N HIS A 95 -0.61 -9.23 15.43
CA HIS A 95 -1.71 -9.13 16.38
C HIS A 95 -2.95 -8.56 15.70
N VAL A 96 -4.12 -9.12 16.03
CA VAL A 96 -5.42 -8.66 15.50
C VAL A 96 -6.37 -8.42 16.66
N VAL A 97 -6.89 -7.19 16.76
CA VAL A 97 -7.81 -6.81 17.84
C VAL A 97 -9.08 -6.21 17.28
N VAL A 98 -10.19 -6.39 17.98
CA VAL A 98 -11.43 -5.66 17.74
C VAL A 98 -11.48 -4.45 18.66
N ALA A 99 -11.72 -3.27 18.11
CA ALA A 99 -11.90 -2.04 18.88
C ALA A 99 -13.38 -1.65 18.86
N THR A 100 -14.04 -1.62 20.01
CA THR A 100 -15.49 -1.38 20.11
C THR A 100 -15.85 -0.52 21.33
N ASP A 101 -16.95 0.21 21.25
CA ASP A 101 -17.56 0.94 22.37
C ASP A 101 -18.67 0.14 23.06
N ASP A 102 -19.18 -0.90 22.39
CA ASP A 102 -20.34 -1.65 22.85
C ASP A 102 -19.95 -3.00 23.47
N ASP A 103 -20.51 -3.28 24.66
CA ASP A 103 -20.26 -4.50 25.42
C ASP A 103 -20.81 -5.76 24.74
N LYS A 104 -21.91 -5.68 23.99
CA LYS A 104 -22.47 -6.85 23.28
C LYS A 104 -21.56 -7.27 22.14
N ILE A 105 -21.00 -6.30 21.41
CA ILE A 105 -19.96 -6.56 20.40
C ILE A 105 -18.73 -7.17 21.07
N ALA A 106 -18.30 -6.61 22.21
CA ALA A 106 -17.13 -7.10 22.93
C ALA A 106 -17.31 -8.55 23.42
N GLU A 107 -18.45 -8.86 24.03
CA GLU A 107 -18.79 -10.20 24.50
C GLU A 107 -18.85 -11.21 23.34
N CYS A 108 -19.53 -10.86 22.24
CA CYS A 108 -19.57 -11.66 21.02
C CYS A 108 -18.15 -11.96 20.50
N CYS A 109 -17.29 -10.94 20.42
CA CYS A 109 -15.92 -11.07 19.93
C CYS A 109 -15.05 -11.96 20.82
N ARG A 110 -15.13 -11.78 22.15
CA ARG A 110 -14.44 -12.65 23.10
C ARG A 110 -14.94 -14.09 22.99
N GLY A 111 -16.23 -14.30 22.71
CA GLY A 111 -16.84 -15.62 22.55
C GLY A 111 -16.22 -16.47 21.44
N PHE A 112 -15.68 -15.86 20.38
CA PHE A 112 -14.93 -16.57 19.33
C PHE A 112 -13.40 -16.40 19.44
N GLY A 113 -12.90 -15.87 20.56
CA GLY A 113 -11.47 -15.79 20.88
C GLY A 113 -10.74 -14.58 20.30
N ALA A 114 -11.45 -13.52 19.91
CA ALA A 114 -10.81 -12.26 19.56
C ALA A 114 -10.36 -11.46 20.79
N ASP A 115 -9.19 -10.85 20.68
CA ASP A 115 -8.77 -9.80 21.60
C ASP A 115 -9.60 -8.54 21.34
N VAL A 116 -10.08 -7.92 22.42
CA VAL A 116 -10.99 -6.77 22.36
C VAL A 116 -10.45 -5.61 23.17
N VAL A 117 -10.40 -4.43 22.56
CA VAL A 117 -10.09 -3.17 23.22
C VAL A 117 -11.35 -2.30 23.28
N MET A 118 -11.79 -1.97 24.50
CA MET A 118 -12.89 -1.03 24.67
C MET A 118 -12.42 0.40 24.37
N THR A 119 -13.14 1.10 23.51
CA THR A 119 -12.88 2.47 23.04
C THR A 119 -14.07 3.39 23.37
N SER A 120 -13.85 4.71 23.36
CA SER A 120 -14.88 5.70 23.62
C SER A 120 -15.94 5.76 22.51
N GLU A 121 -17.19 5.96 22.89
CA GLU A 121 -18.30 6.31 21.98
C GLU A 121 -18.05 7.65 21.26
N SER A 122 -17.17 8.50 21.80
CA SER A 122 -16.83 9.80 21.21
C SER A 122 -15.99 9.71 19.93
N CYS A 123 -15.45 8.54 19.59
CA CYS A 123 -14.70 8.33 18.36
C CYS A 123 -15.59 8.56 17.13
N ARG A 124 -15.26 9.58 16.33
CA ARG A 124 -16.12 10.04 15.22
C ARG A 124 -16.10 9.10 14.02
N ASN A 125 -15.03 8.32 13.87
CA ASN A 125 -14.81 7.43 12.75
C ASN A 125 -13.90 6.25 13.16
N GLY A 126 -13.74 5.28 12.24
CA GLY A 126 -12.91 4.09 12.47
C GLY A 126 -11.44 4.41 12.73
N THR A 127 -10.89 5.45 12.11
CA THR A 127 -9.48 5.85 12.28
C THR A 127 -9.22 6.38 13.70
N GLU A 128 -10.07 7.27 14.21
CA GLU A 128 -9.97 7.75 15.60
C GLU A 128 -10.07 6.60 16.60
N ARG A 129 -10.97 5.64 16.33
CA ARG A 129 -11.14 4.44 17.15
C ARG A 129 -9.89 3.55 17.14
N CYS A 130 -9.29 3.34 15.96
CA CYS A 130 -8.04 2.60 15.86
C CYS A 130 -6.91 3.30 16.64
N ASN A 131 -6.83 4.63 16.57
CA ASN A 131 -5.85 5.40 17.33
C ASN A 131 -6.08 5.25 18.84
N GLU A 132 -7.31 5.37 19.34
CA GLU A 132 -7.60 5.17 20.76
C GLU A 132 -7.26 3.75 21.22
N ALA A 133 -7.61 2.74 20.43
CA ALA A 133 -7.27 1.35 20.72
C ALA A 133 -5.75 1.14 20.77
N LEU A 134 -5.00 1.72 19.82
CA LEU A 134 -3.55 1.67 19.80
C LEU A 134 -2.93 2.23 21.09
N GLN A 135 -3.41 3.38 21.57
CA GLN A 135 -2.95 3.97 22.83
C GLN A 135 -3.21 3.04 24.03
N LYS A 136 -4.37 2.37 24.04
CA LYS A 136 -4.77 1.45 25.12
C LYS A 136 -4.04 0.11 25.10
N LEU A 137 -3.52 -0.32 23.95
CA LEU A 137 -2.78 -1.59 23.84
C LEU A 137 -1.46 -1.59 24.62
N GLY A 138 -0.90 -0.43 24.95
CA GLY A 138 0.33 -0.31 25.76
C GLY A 138 1.57 -0.96 25.12
N LYS A 139 1.49 -1.31 23.84
CA LYS A 139 2.56 -1.94 23.04
C LYS A 139 2.94 -1.01 21.90
N GLN A 140 4.23 -0.98 21.54
CA GLN A 140 4.69 -0.23 20.37
C GLN A 140 4.50 -1.06 19.09
N TYR A 141 3.78 -0.51 18.11
CA TYR A 141 3.68 -1.06 16.76
C TYR A 141 4.25 -0.05 15.77
N ASP A 142 4.89 -0.57 14.72
CA ASP A 142 5.49 0.23 13.66
C ASP A 142 4.47 0.49 12.53
N VAL A 143 3.51 -0.42 12.34
CA VAL A 143 2.42 -0.31 11.37
C VAL A 143 1.09 -0.67 12.03
N VAL A 144 0.06 0.09 11.69
CA VAL A 144 -1.33 -0.15 12.12
C VAL A 144 -2.18 -0.32 10.87
N VAL A 145 -2.87 -1.45 10.76
CA VAL A 145 -3.82 -1.72 9.69
C VAL A 145 -5.24 -1.52 10.23
N ASN A 146 -5.95 -0.55 9.66
CA ASN A 146 -7.37 -0.32 9.95
C ASN A 146 -8.22 -1.22 9.04
N ILE A 147 -8.69 -2.35 9.57
CA ILE A 147 -9.43 -3.38 8.82
C ILE A 147 -10.92 -3.15 9.05
N GLN A 148 -11.67 -2.71 8.04
CA GLN A 148 -13.08 -2.35 8.25
C GLN A 148 -13.90 -3.56 8.73
N GLY A 149 -14.61 -3.41 9.85
CA GLY A 149 -15.40 -4.48 10.46
C GLY A 149 -16.53 -5.02 9.59
N ASP A 150 -16.89 -4.29 8.53
CA ASP A 150 -17.93 -4.63 7.57
C ASP A 150 -17.41 -5.20 6.24
N GLU A 151 -16.16 -5.64 6.19
CA GLU A 151 -15.57 -6.36 5.05
C GLU A 151 -15.39 -7.87 5.38
N PRO A 152 -16.48 -8.65 5.55
CA PRO A 152 -16.41 -10.06 5.96
C PRO A 152 -15.74 -10.98 4.92
N LEU A 153 -15.47 -10.45 3.72
CA LEU A 153 -14.85 -11.16 2.60
C LEU A 153 -13.46 -10.59 2.26
N ILE A 154 -12.88 -9.73 3.10
CA ILE A 154 -11.53 -9.20 2.87
C ILE A 154 -10.54 -10.34 2.61
N GLU A 155 -9.73 -10.18 1.57
CA GLU A 155 -8.68 -11.14 1.23
C GLU A 155 -7.43 -10.85 2.08
N PRO A 156 -6.88 -11.84 2.80
CA PRO A 156 -5.65 -11.68 3.59
C PRO A 156 -4.50 -11.09 2.78
N GLU A 157 -4.43 -11.45 1.51
CA GLU A 157 -3.44 -10.97 0.55
C GLU A 157 -3.53 -9.46 0.32
N ILE A 158 -4.73 -8.86 0.44
CA ILE A 158 -4.91 -7.40 0.37
C ILE A 158 -4.28 -6.75 1.59
N ILE A 159 -4.49 -7.31 2.79
CA ILE A 159 -3.88 -6.82 4.03
C ILE A 159 -2.35 -6.91 3.93
N ASP A 160 -1.83 -8.05 3.50
CA ASP A 160 -0.39 -8.25 3.32
C ASP A 160 0.19 -7.26 2.29
N GLY A 161 -0.49 -7.07 1.16
CA GLY A 161 -0.07 -6.15 0.11
C GLY A 161 -0.02 -4.68 0.56
N ILE A 162 -0.99 -4.19 1.33
CA ILE A 162 -0.93 -2.80 1.83
C ILE A 162 0.17 -2.61 2.88
N VAL A 163 0.45 -3.61 3.70
CA VAL A 163 1.57 -3.55 4.66
C VAL A 163 2.89 -3.51 3.92
N GLU A 164 3.07 -4.40 2.93
CA GLU A 164 4.27 -4.43 2.08
C GLU A 164 4.47 -3.08 1.37
N ALA A 165 3.43 -2.56 0.71
CA ALA A 165 3.48 -1.28 0.00
C ALA A 165 3.96 -0.13 0.92
N LEU A 166 3.45 -0.06 2.16
CA LEU A 166 3.86 0.96 3.13
C LEU A 166 5.31 0.78 3.61
N GLN A 167 5.77 -0.47 3.74
CA GLN A 167 7.14 -0.77 4.15
C GLN A 167 8.15 -0.45 3.04
N THR A 168 7.77 -0.62 1.78
CA THR A 168 8.63 -0.35 0.61
C THR A 168 8.64 1.11 0.15
N ALA A 169 7.69 1.93 0.61
CA ALA A 169 7.57 3.34 0.28
C ALA A 169 8.03 4.24 1.47
N PRO A 170 9.32 4.60 1.57
CA PRO A 170 9.87 5.30 2.73
C PRO A 170 9.34 6.73 2.93
N ASP A 171 8.75 7.32 1.90
CA ASP A 171 8.12 8.63 1.88
C ASP A 171 6.60 8.58 2.14
N ALA A 172 6.01 7.38 2.19
CA ALA A 172 4.60 7.18 2.50
C ALA A 172 4.36 7.03 4.01
N VAL A 173 3.27 7.67 4.47
CA VAL A 173 2.74 7.52 5.83
C VAL A 173 1.48 6.67 5.89
N PHE A 174 0.83 6.45 4.74
CA PHE A 174 -0.35 5.60 4.58
C PHE A 174 -0.27 4.82 3.26
N SER A 175 -0.81 3.61 3.25
CA SER A 175 -1.10 2.82 2.06
C SER A 175 -2.56 2.36 2.11
N THR A 176 -3.15 2.10 0.93
CA THR A 176 -4.49 1.54 0.81
C THR A 176 -4.57 0.76 -0.50
N ALA A 177 -5.47 -0.23 -0.55
CA ALA A 177 -5.74 -0.95 -1.78
C ALA A 177 -6.78 -0.21 -2.62
N VAL A 178 -6.59 -0.25 -3.94
CA VAL A 178 -7.57 0.21 -4.93
C VAL A 178 -7.66 -0.85 -6.03
N THR A 179 -8.83 -0.95 -6.68
CA THR A 179 -9.05 -1.86 -7.81
C THR A 179 -9.49 -1.05 -9.02
N SER A 180 -9.29 -1.61 -10.21
CA SER A 180 -9.87 -1.06 -11.43
C SER A 180 -11.39 -0.92 -11.29
N LEU A 181 -11.90 0.26 -11.63
CA LEU A 181 -13.32 0.56 -11.61
C LEU A 181 -14.00 -0.02 -12.84
N LYS A 182 -15.04 -0.83 -12.65
CA LYS A 182 -15.88 -1.29 -13.76
C LYS A 182 -16.76 -0.15 -14.24
N ALA A 183 -17.01 -0.07 -15.55
CA ALA A 183 -17.82 1.00 -16.13
C ALA A 183 -19.24 1.08 -15.53
N GLU A 184 -19.83 -0.07 -15.19
CA GLU A 184 -21.14 -0.15 -14.53
C GLU A 184 -21.18 0.47 -13.13
N ASP A 185 -20.05 0.48 -12.41
CA ASP A 185 -19.92 1.04 -11.06
C ASP A 185 -19.57 2.54 -11.08
N ALA A 186 -19.33 3.13 -12.26
CA ALA A 186 -18.74 4.45 -12.41
C ALA A 186 -19.55 5.57 -11.72
N PHE A 187 -20.88 5.44 -11.73
CA PHE A 187 -21.78 6.46 -11.17
C PHE A 187 -22.28 6.15 -9.76
N ASP A 188 -21.96 4.99 -9.17
CA ASP A 188 -22.41 4.65 -7.82
C ASP A 188 -21.66 5.48 -6.76
N PRO A 189 -22.33 6.35 -5.99
CA PRO A 189 -21.69 7.18 -4.96
C PRO A 189 -21.24 6.38 -3.73
N ASN A 190 -21.66 5.12 -3.59
CA ASN A 190 -21.16 4.23 -2.55
C ASN A 190 -19.78 3.65 -2.90
N ARG A 191 -19.43 3.61 -4.19
CA ARG A 191 -18.09 3.27 -4.68
C ARG A 191 -17.24 4.54 -4.69
N VAL A 192 -16.24 4.61 -3.80
CA VAL A 192 -15.26 5.70 -3.80
C VAL A 192 -14.24 5.44 -4.91
N LYS A 193 -14.01 6.45 -5.76
CA LYS A 193 -13.03 6.42 -6.84
C LYS A 193 -11.73 7.01 -6.33
N CYS A 194 -10.61 6.52 -6.85
CA CYS A 194 -9.28 7.03 -6.58
C CYS A 194 -8.60 7.36 -7.91
N VAL A 195 -7.95 8.53 -7.99
CA VAL A 195 -7.00 8.85 -9.04
C VAL A 195 -5.61 8.63 -8.48
N VAL A 196 -4.78 7.88 -9.19
CA VAL A 196 -3.38 7.58 -8.83
C VAL A 196 -2.42 8.19 -9.85
N ASP A 197 -1.19 8.49 -9.44
CA ASP A 197 -0.12 8.88 -10.34
C ASP A 197 0.59 7.67 -10.97
N ASN A 198 1.62 7.91 -11.79
CA ASN A 198 2.39 6.84 -12.45
C ASN A 198 3.31 6.04 -11.49
N ASN A 199 3.38 6.42 -10.22
CA ASN A 199 4.16 5.77 -9.18
C ASN A 199 3.24 5.12 -8.11
N ASP A 200 1.96 4.92 -8.43
CA ASP A 200 0.92 4.34 -7.56
C ASP A 200 0.58 5.16 -6.29
N TYR A 201 0.92 6.46 -6.26
CA TYR A 201 0.49 7.34 -5.18
C TYR A 201 -0.91 7.88 -5.46
N ALA A 202 -1.79 7.77 -4.47
CA ALA A 202 -3.12 8.36 -4.54
C ALA A 202 -3.05 9.90 -4.58
N ILE A 203 -3.60 10.49 -5.64
CA ILE A 203 -3.74 11.94 -5.81
C ILE A 203 -5.02 12.42 -5.13
N TYR A 204 -6.14 11.72 -5.35
CA TYR A 204 -7.46 12.18 -4.90
C TYR A 204 -8.48 11.06 -4.79
N PHE A 205 -9.35 11.14 -3.78
CA PHE A 205 -10.50 10.26 -3.60
C PHE A 205 -11.82 11.04 -3.72
N SER A 206 -12.81 10.49 -4.42
CA SER A 206 -14.14 11.12 -4.55
C SER A 206 -15.25 10.08 -4.66
N ARG A 207 -16.46 10.48 -4.25
CA ARG A 207 -17.68 9.72 -4.56
C ARG A 207 -18.22 10.05 -5.96
N GLY A 208 -17.92 11.25 -6.47
CA GLY A 208 -18.24 11.66 -7.83
C GLY A 208 -17.40 10.91 -8.86
N LEU A 209 -17.85 10.94 -10.12
CA LEU A 209 -17.09 10.36 -11.23
C LEU A 209 -15.82 11.17 -11.44
N ILE A 210 -14.66 10.53 -11.23
CA ILE A 210 -13.33 11.07 -11.49
C ILE A 210 -12.47 10.00 -12.18
N PRO A 211 -11.49 10.39 -13.03
CA PRO A 211 -11.30 11.75 -13.52
C PRO A 211 -12.44 12.16 -14.46
N TYR A 212 -12.92 13.39 -14.32
CA TYR A 212 -13.90 13.96 -15.25
C TYR A 212 -13.16 14.72 -16.34
N ASN A 213 -13.77 14.87 -17.53
CA ASN A 213 -13.12 15.55 -18.64
C ASN A 213 -12.75 17.00 -18.27
N LYS A 214 -11.67 17.51 -18.86
CA LYS A 214 -11.42 18.94 -18.93
C LYS A 214 -12.39 19.60 -19.91
#